data_AF-A0A6L8TGM8-F1
#
_entry.id   AF-A0A6L8TGM8-F1
#
_cell.length_a   1.000
_cell.length_b   1.000
_cell.length_c   1.000
_cell.angle_alpha   90.00
_cell.angle_beta   90.00
_cell.angle_gamma   90.00
#
_symmetry.space_group_name_H-M   'P 1'
#
loop_
_entity.id
_entity.type
_entity.pdbx_description
1 polymer ?
#
loop_
_entity_poly.entity_id
_entity_poly.type
_entity_poly.pdbx_seq_one_letter_code
_entity_poly.pdbx_strand_id
1 'polypeptide(L)' 'MQFAIWEAMKSAEPEAITFWKAVAPDGKEPPIEKVIAMIALNVNNRMYN' A
#
# COMPACT_ATOMS: atom_id res chain seq x y z
N MET A 1 14.18 -5.46 0.00
CA MET A 1 12.96 -4.72 -0.39
C MET A 1 11.87 -4.72 0.68
N GLN A 2 11.82 -5.69 1.61
CA GLN A 2 10.89 -5.69 2.74
C GLN A 2 10.97 -4.44 3.63
N PHE A 3 12.19 -3.94 3.88
CA PHE A 3 12.40 -2.69 4.63
C PHE A 3 11.59 -1.49 4.09
N ALA A 4 11.48 -1.34 2.77
CA ALA A 4 10.76 -0.20 2.19
C ALA A 4 9.25 -0.27 2.44
N ILE A 5 8.67 -1.48 2.39
CA ILE A 5 7.25 -1.70 2.71
C ILE A 5 7.03 -1.44 4.20
N TRP A 6 7.91 -1.97 5.05
CA TRP A 6 7.83 -1.79 6.49
C TRP A 6 7.87 -0.31 6.90
N GLU A 7 8.77 0.48 6.31
CA GLU A 7 8.82 1.93 6.56
C GLU A 7 7.60 2.65 5.99
N ALA A 8 7.12 2.26 4.80
CA ALA A 8 5.94 2.87 4.20
C ALA A 8 4.66 2.61 5.02
N MET A 9 4.54 1.45 5.66
CA MET A 9 3.42 1.11 6.56
C MET A 9 3.34 2.00 7.80
N LYS A 10 4.43 2.66 8.20
CA LYS A 10 4.47 3.59 9.34
C LYS A 10 4.04 5.02 8.99
N SER A 11 3.74 5.29 7.72
CA SER A 11 3.37 6.63 7.28
C SER A 11 2.16 7.18 8.05
N ALA A 12 2.27 8.44 8.48
CA ALA A 12 1.18 9.17 9.13
C ALA A 12 0.22 9.84 8.12
N GLU A 13 0.53 9.76 6.82
CA GLU A 13 -0.31 10.35 5.77
C GLU A 13 -1.68 9.65 5.71
N PRO A 14 -2.81 10.38 5.77
CA PRO A 14 -4.15 9.78 5.82
C PRO A 14 -4.47 8.83 4.66
N GLU A 15 -4.04 9.16 3.44
CA GLU A 15 -4.21 8.29 2.27
C GLU A 15 -3.38 7.01 2.41
N ALA A 16 -2.15 7.10 2.92
CA ALA A 16 -1.29 5.94 3.16
C ALA A 16 -1.88 5.04 4.25
N ILE A 17 -2.40 5.61 5.34
CA ILE A 17 -3.09 4.85 6.40
C ILE A 17 -4.29 4.09 5.82
N THR A 18 -5.09 4.74 4.97
CA THR A 18 -6.24 4.12 4.32
C THR A 18 -5.82 2.99 3.38
N PHE A 19 -4.79 3.23 2.57
CA PHE A 19 -4.20 2.23 1.68
C PHE A 19 -3.69 1.01 2.45
N TRP A 20 -2.87 1.21 3.47
CA TRP A 20 -2.28 0.10 4.24
C TRP A 20 -3.31 -0.70 5.03
N LYS A 21 -4.36 -0.06 5.55
CA LYS A 21 -5.51 -0.78 6.14
C LYS A 21 -6.22 -1.69 5.14
N ALA A 22 -6.31 -1.29 3.86
CA ALA A 22 -6.90 -2.13 2.81
C ALA A 22 -5.95 -3.26 2.37
N VAL A 23 -4.65 -2.98 2.26
CA VAL A 23 -3.65 -3.95 1.80
C VAL A 23 -3.31 -4.99 2.88
N ALA A 24 -3.19 -4.57 4.14
CA ALA A 24 -2.76 -5.36 5.29
C ALA A 24 -3.64 -5.08 6.52
N PRO A 25 -4.90 -5.55 6.53
CA PRO A 25 -5.83 -5.28 7.63
C PRO A 25 -5.41 -5.91 8.97
N ASP A 26 -4.59 -6.95 8.94
CA ASP A 26 -4.01 -7.59 10.13
C ASP A 26 -2.71 -6.94 10.62
N GLY A 27 -2.26 -5.87 9.95
CA GLY A 27 -1.04 -5.13 10.29
C GLY A 27 0.26 -5.87 9.98
N LYS A 28 0.21 -7.05 9.36
CA LYS A 28 1.40 -7.80 8.98
C LYS A 28 1.95 -7.30 7.66
N GLU A 29 3.26 -7.43 7.46
CA GLU A 29 3.87 -7.06 6.20
C GLU A 29 3.29 -7.93 5.06
N PRO A 30 2.63 -7.33 4.07
CA PRO A 30 2.08 -8.06 2.94
C PRO A 30 3.18 -8.49 1.96
N PRO A 31 2.94 -9.52 1.10
CA PRO A 31 3.85 -9.86 0.01
C PRO A 31 4.08 -8.66 -0.92
N ILE A 32 5.30 -8.52 -1.43
CA ILE A 32 5.69 -7.38 -2.27
C ILE A 32 4.87 -7.29 -3.56
N GLU A 33 4.52 -8.44 -4.14
CA GLU A 33 3.72 -8.55 -5.35
C GLU A 33 2.30 -7.98 -5.13
N LYS A 34 1.72 -8.22 -3.95
CA LYS A 34 0.41 -7.67 -3.58
C LYS A 34 0.46 -6.14 -3.49
N VAL A 35 1.52 -5.60 -2.90
CA VAL A 35 1.71 -4.14 -2.77
C VAL A 35 1.84 -3.50 -4.16
N ILE A 36 2.69 -4.05 -5.02
CA ILE A 36 2.89 -3.56 -6.39
C ILE A 36 1.58 -3.59 -7.18
N ALA A 37 0.85 -4.71 -7.12
CA ALA A 37 -0.44 -4.84 -7.82
C ALA A 37 -1.46 -3.79 -7.34
N MET A 38 -1.54 -3.54 -6.03
CA MET A 38 -2.48 -2.57 -5.48
C MET A 38 -2.09 -1.12 -5.84
N ILE A 39 -0.80 -0.80 -5.85
CA ILE A 39 -0.31 0.52 -6.31
C ILE A 39 -0.66 0.70 -7.80
N ALA A 40 -0.37 -0.29 -8.64
CA ALA A 40 -0.67 -0.21 -10.07
C ALA A 40 -2.17 0.00 -10.33
N LEU A 41 -3.04 -0.71 -9.60
CA LEU A 41 -4.49 -0.53 -9.68
C LEU A 41 -4.91 0.89 -9.28
N ASN A 42 -4.40 1.41 -8.16
CA ASN A 42 -4.75 2.75 -7.70
C ASN A 42 -4.27 3.86 -8.65
N VAL A 43 -3.06 3.73 -9.20
CA VAL A 43 -2.52 4.68 -10.19
C VAL A 43 -3.34 4.64 -11.48
N ASN A 44 -3.67 3.43 -11.98
CA ASN A 44 -4.54 3.30 -13.16
C ASN A 44 -5.89 3.96 -12.93
N ASN A 45 -6.54 3.71 -11.78
CA ASN A 45 -7.82 4.32 -11.45
C ASN A 45 -7.75 5.85 -11.37
N ARG A 46 -6.62 6.43 -10.95
CA ARG A 46 -6.42 7.90 -10.92
C ARG A 46 -6.13 8.49 -12.30
N MET A 47 -5.60 7.71 -13.24
CA MET A 47 -5.30 8.17 -14.60
C MET A 47 -6.55 8.25 -15.48
N TYR A 48 -7.56 7.42 -15.21
CA TYR A 48 -8.78 7.31 -16.03
C TYR A 48 -10.03 7.91 -15.38
N ASN A 49 -9.89 8.54 -14.21
CA ASN A 49 -10.92 9.35 -13.55
C ASN A 49 -10.53 10.83 -13.62
#